data_AF-A0A162Y4T4-F1
#
_entry.id   AF-A0A162Y4T4-F1
#
_cell.length_a   1.000
_cell.length_b   1.000
_cell.length_c   1.000
_cell.angle_alpha   90.00
_cell.angle_beta   90.00
_cell.angle_gamma   90.00
#
_symmetry.space_group_name_H-M   'P 1'
#
loop_
_entity.id
_entity.type
_entity.pdbx_description
1 polymer ?
#
loop_
_entity_poly.entity_id
_entity_poly.type
_entity_poly.pdbx_seq_one_letter_code
_entity_poly.pdbx_strand_id
1 'polypeptide(L)'
;MSLVNLAHVCSHLQNASKARLGLTSIPVSKMHVNLVLGLQREGFLSSVTLGGVSPPKPFLLQSQPDPEELDMMARRLQKEPWQAFNVEGGAETEQVLGKEQFNNIGVPTNPARRRLWLGLKYWNNEPVLKNMKLVSKPTRRIWLTSQDLGKITRTRESSYVKGLTHPGECMFLTTDRGILEARECVERQLGGMALCRVW
;
A
#
# COMPACT_ATOMS: atom_id res chain seq x y z
N MET A 1 13.59 -9.32 10.80
CA MET A 1 13.41 -8.77 9.44
C MET A 1 14.26 -9.57 8.45
N SER A 2 13.65 -10.33 7.55
CA SER A 2 14.40 -11.11 6.54
C SER A 2 14.58 -10.31 5.27
N LEU A 3 15.81 -9.85 5.01
CA LEU A 3 16.15 -9.17 3.75
C LEU A 3 16.10 -10.12 2.54
N VAL A 4 16.19 -11.44 2.77
CA VAL A 4 16.02 -12.45 1.72
C VAL A 4 14.58 -12.45 1.21
N ASN A 5 13.60 -12.47 2.14
CA ASN A 5 12.19 -12.40 1.77
C ASN A 5 11.83 -11.08 1.09
N LEU A 6 12.44 -9.98 1.54
CA LEU A 6 12.28 -8.69 0.89
C LEU A 6 12.82 -8.70 -0.55
N ALA A 7 13.97 -9.34 -0.79
CA ALA A 7 14.53 -9.50 -2.14
C ALA A 7 13.56 -10.26 -3.06
N HIS A 8 12.96 -11.35 -2.57
CA HIS A 8 11.94 -12.09 -3.32
C HIS A 8 10.71 -11.22 -3.63
N VAL A 9 10.24 -10.42 -2.67
CA VAL A 9 9.11 -9.49 -2.88
C VAL A 9 9.46 -8.42 -3.93
N CYS A 10 10.67 -7.84 -3.88
CA CYS A 10 11.11 -6.84 -4.85
C CYS A 10 11.15 -7.43 -6.27
N SER A 11 11.69 -8.63 -6.45
CA SER A 11 11.72 -9.32 -7.74
C SER A 11 10.32 -9.70 -8.20
N HIS A 12 9.47 -10.18 -7.29
CA HIS A 12 8.10 -10.55 -7.59
C HIS A 12 7.26 -9.37 -8.08
N LEU A 13 7.35 -8.21 -7.42
CA LEU A 13 6.65 -7.00 -7.83
C LEU A 13 7.10 -6.50 -9.20
N GLN A 14 8.42 -6.52 -9.48
CA GLN A 14 8.92 -6.17 -10.81
C GLN A 14 8.41 -7.13 -11.90
N ASN A 15 8.37 -8.42 -11.62
CA ASN A 15 7.86 -9.41 -12.57
C ASN A 15 6.35 -9.22 -12.81
N ALA A 16 5.57 -8.98 -11.75
CA ALA A 16 4.14 -8.70 -11.86
C ALA A 16 3.85 -7.40 -12.64
N SER A 17 4.63 -6.33 -12.38
CA SER A 17 4.56 -5.08 -13.15
C SER A 17 4.86 -5.31 -14.63
N LYS A 18 5.93 -6.04 -14.96
CA LYS A 18 6.30 -6.38 -16.34
C LYS A 18 5.23 -7.21 -17.05
N ALA A 19 4.62 -8.15 -16.33
CA ALA A 19 3.54 -9.01 -16.82
C ALA A 19 2.17 -8.29 -16.91
N ARG A 20 2.09 -7.00 -16.55
CA ARG A 20 0.86 -6.19 -16.59
C ARG A 20 -0.30 -6.76 -15.77
N LEU A 21 0.00 -7.39 -14.63
CA LEU A 21 -1.02 -7.89 -13.72
C LEU A 21 -1.69 -6.74 -12.96
N GLY A 22 -3.03 -6.66 -12.96
CA GLY A 22 -3.73 -5.63 -12.18
C GLY A 22 -3.59 -5.81 -10.66
N LEU A 23 -3.38 -7.04 -10.22
CA LEU A 23 -3.39 -7.41 -8.81
C LEU A 23 -2.38 -8.53 -8.55
N THR A 24 -1.67 -8.47 -7.43
CA THR A 24 -0.66 -9.47 -7.06
C THR A 24 -0.66 -9.75 -5.56
N SER A 25 -0.10 -10.88 -5.13
CA SER A 25 -0.07 -11.28 -3.72
C SER A 25 1.37 -11.43 -3.20
N ILE A 26 1.61 -11.02 -1.96
CA ILE A 26 2.88 -11.24 -1.26
C ILE A 26 2.64 -11.91 0.11
N PRO A 27 3.63 -12.63 0.67
CA PRO A 27 3.52 -13.16 2.03
C PRO A 27 3.39 -12.03 3.07
N VAL A 28 2.53 -12.24 4.06
CA VAL A 28 2.31 -11.27 5.15
C VAL A 28 3.52 -11.27 6.09
N SER A 29 4.10 -10.10 6.32
CA SER A 29 5.00 -9.85 7.44
C SER A 29 4.87 -8.41 7.89
N LYS A 30 5.17 -8.10 9.16
CA LYS A 30 5.16 -6.71 9.66
C LYS A 30 6.02 -5.78 8.81
N MET A 31 7.16 -6.27 8.32
CA MET A 31 8.04 -5.54 7.41
C MET A 31 7.36 -5.21 6.09
N HIS A 32 6.73 -6.22 5.48
CA HIS A 32 6.08 -6.09 4.18
C HIS A 32 4.89 -5.15 4.27
N VAL A 33 4.06 -5.28 5.31
CA VAL A 33 2.93 -4.37 5.56
C VAL A 33 3.42 -2.92 5.62
N ASN A 34 4.40 -2.61 6.46
CA ASN A 34 4.89 -1.25 6.61
C ASN A 34 5.50 -0.69 5.31
N LEU A 35 6.27 -1.50 4.59
CA LEU A 35 6.86 -1.09 3.32
C LEU A 35 5.79 -0.82 2.25
N VAL A 36 4.83 -1.73 2.14
CA VAL A 36 3.74 -1.65 1.15
C VAL A 36 2.80 -0.49 1.46
N LEU A 37 2.53 -0.21 2.73
CA LEU A 37 1.80 1.01 3.13
C LEU A 37 2.60 2.27 2.76
N GLY A 38 3.92 2.26 2.93
CA GLY A 38 4.80 3.32 2.41
C GLY A 38 4.69 3.49 0.89
N LEU A 39 4.72 2.39 0.13
CA LEU A 39 4.53 2.40 -1.32
C LEU A 39 3.17 2.93 -1.75
N GLN A 40 2.12 2.63 -0.98
CA GLN A 40 0.77 3.16 -1.24
C GLN A 40 0.71 4.66 -0.97
N ARG A 41 1.32 5.14 0.13
CA ARG A 41 1.41 6.57 0.47
C ARG A 41 2.15 7.38 -0.58
N GLU A 42 3.28 6.86 -1.09
CA GLU A 42 4.03 7.45 -2.21
C GLU A 42 3.36 7.24 -3.58
N GLY A 43 2.22 6.55 -3.62
CA GLY A 43 1.41 6.42 -4.84
C GLY A 43 1.87 5.33 -5.83
N PHE A 44 2.86 4.51 -5.52
CA PHE A 44 3.29 3.38 -6.37
C PHE A 44 2.25 2.27 -6.48
N LEU A 45 1.48 2.05 -5.41
CA LEU A 45 0.43 1.02 -5.35
C LEU A 45 -0.97 1.67 -5.28
N SER A 46 -1.96 0.98 -5.84
CA SER A 46 -3.37 1.41 -5.84
C SER A 46 -4.05 1.06 -4.53
N SER A 47 -3.95 -0.20 -4.13
CA SER A 47 -4.62 -0.73 -2.94
C SER A 47 -3.75 -1.75 -2.23
N VAL A 48 -3.99 -1.88 -0.92
CA VAL A 48 -3.31 -2.84 -0.05
C VAL A 48 -4.38 -3.49 0.81
N THR A 49 -4.63 -4.77 0.61
CA THR A 49 -5.69 -5.50 1.29
C THR A 49 -5.16 -6.80 1.87
N LEU A 50 -5.45 -7.06 3.15
CA LEU A 50 -5.16 -8.35 3.78
C LEU A 50 -6.24 -9.35 3.36
N GLY A 51 -5.84 -10.55 2.93
CA GLY A 51 -6.78 -11.60 2.53
C GLY A 51 -6.20 -13.01 2.64
N GLY A 52 -6.90 -13.97 2.06
CA GLY A 52 -6.45 -15.36 1.96
C GLY A 52 -5.57 -15.64 0.73
N VAL A 53 -5.46 -16.91 0.36
CA VAL A 53 -4.73 -17.37 -0.83
C VAL A 53 -5.47 -17.04 -2.13
N SER A 54 -6.79 -16.85 -2.07
CA SER A 54 -7.59 -16.36 -3.19
C SER A 54 -7.60 -14.83 -3.25
N PRO A 55 -7.61 -14.23 -4.44
CA PRO A 55 -7.68 -12.79 -4.60
C PRO A 55 -9.01 -12.25 -4.05
N PRO A 56 -9.02 -11.05 -3.45
CA PRO A 56 -10.27 -10.39 -3.12
C PRO A 56 -11.06 -10.12 -4.39
N LYS A 57 -12.38 -10.10 -4.28
CA LYS A 57 -13.26 -9.77 -5.40
C LYS A 57 -12.90 -8.36 -5.92
N PRO A 58 -12.55 -8.22 -7.21
CA PRO A 58 -12.38 -6.90 -7.83
C PRO A 58 -13.61 -6.04 -7.60
N PHE A 59 -13.43 -4.72 -7.48
CA PHE A 59 -14.53 -3.78 -7.25
C PHE A 59 -15.69 -3.97 -8.24
N LEU A 60 -15.39 -4.23 -9.52
CA LEU A 60 -16.39 -4.48 -10.57
C LEU A 60 -17.26 -5.72 -10.34
N LEU A 61 -16.78 -6.69 -9.55
CA LEU A 61 -17.52 -7.91 -9.20
C LEU A 61 -18.11 -7.85 -7.78
N GLN A 62 -18.01 -6.69 -7.13
CA GLN A 62 -18.72 -6.42 -5.88
C GLN A 62 -20.16 -6.06 -6.23
N SER A 63 -21.11 -6.54 -5.44
CA SER A 63 -22.50 -6.11 -5.57
C SER A 63 -22.57 -4.59 -5.44
N GLN A 64 -23.26 -3.95 -6.37
CA GLN A 64 -23.63 -2.55 -6.30
C GLN A 64 -25.17 -2.51 -6.13
N PRO A 65 -25.71 -1.54 -5.37
CA PRO A 65 -27.15 -1.31 -5.37
C PRO A 65 -27.61 -0.93 -6.79
N ASP A 66 -28.79 -1.39 -7.19
CA ASP A 66 -29.33 -1.09 -8.50
C ASP A 66 -29.69 0.42 -8.60
N PRO A 67 -29.58 1.05 -9.80
CA PRO A 67 -29.89 2.47 -9.95
C PRO A 67 -31.30 2.85 -9.47
N GLU A 68 -32.29 1.98 -9.65
CA GLU A 68 -33.67 2.20 -9.17
C GLU A 68 -33.75 2.21 -7.65
N GLU A 69 -32.97 1.36 -6.97
CA GLU A 69 -32.88 1.32 -5.51
C GLU A 69 -32.28 2.62 -4.97
N LEU A 70 -31.25 3.14 -5.67
CA LEU A 70 -30.63 4.42 -5.34
C LEU A 70 -31.61 5.60 -5.49
N ASP A 71 -32.41 5.62 -6.56
CA ASP A 71 -33.42 6.66 -6.79
C ASP A 71 -34.53 6.62 -5.72
N MET A 72 -34.99 5.42 -5.35
CA MET A 72 -35.96 5.25 -4.27
C MET A 72 -35.40 5.73 -2.93
N MET A 73 -34.14 5.37 -2.63
CA MET A 73 -33.44 5.80 -1.43
C MET A 73 -33.27 7.33 -1.40
N ALA A 74 -32.87 7.95 -2.50
CA ALA A 74 -32.73 9.40 -2.62
C ALA A 74 -34.05 10.14 -2.37
N ARG A 75 -35.15 9.67 -2.97
CA ARG A 75 -36.50 10.23 -2.74
C ARG A 75 -36.94 10.11 -1.28
N ARG A 76 -36.61 9.00 -0.62
CA ARG A 76 -36.93 8.80 0.80
C ARG A 76 -36.13 9.76 1.68
N LEU A 77 -34.82 9.88 1.47
CA LEU A 77 -33.96 10.83 2.18
C LEU A 77 -34.35 12.29 1.94
N GLN A 78 -34.84 12.64 0.75
CA GLN A 78 -35.33 13.98 0.47
C GLN A 78 -36.56 14.35 1.31
N LYS A 79 -37.45 13.37 1.56
CA LYS A 79 -38.62 13.55 2.44
C LYS A 79 -38.23 13.54 3.91
N GLU A 80 -37.33 12.64 4.28
CA GLU A 80 -37.00 12.31 5.67
C GLU A 80 -35.48 12.41 5.88
N PRO A 81 -34.91 13.62 5.86
CA PRO A 81 -33.46 13.80 5.89
C PRO A 81 -32.80 13.29 7.18
N TRP A 82 -33.55 13.19 8.29
CA TRP A 82 -33.04 12.67 9.55
C TRP A 82 -32.65 11.18 9.48
N GLN A 83 -33.20 10.40 8.53
CA GLN A 83 -32.85 9.00 8.32
C GLN A 83 -31.42 8.79 7.80
N ALA A 84 -30.76 9.86 7.34
CA ALA A 84 -29.36 9.81 6.93
C ALA A 84 -28.38 9.70 8.12
N PHE A 85 -28.82 10.04 9.32
CA PHE A 85 -27.97 10.12 10.50
C PHE A 85 -28.24 8.96 11.45
N ASN A 86 -27.17 8.33 11.97
CA ASN A 86 -27.29 7.36 13.06
C ASN A 86 -27.62 8.11 14.35
N VAL A 87 -28.91 8.16 14.71
CA VAL A 87 -29.36 8.73 15.99
C VAL A 87 -29.32 7.63 17.05
N GLU A 88 -28.43 7.78 18.03
CA GLU A 88 -28.38 6.89 19.20
C GLU A 88 -29.68 7.01 20.01
N GLY A 89 -30.39 5.90 20.22
CA GLY A 89 -31.61 5.85 21.03
C GLY A 89 -32.94 6.05 20.29
N GLY A 90 -32.93 6.19 18.96
CA GLY A 90 -34.15 6.06 18.16
C GLY A 90 -34.67 4.62 18.17
N ALA A 91 -35.99 4.43 18.18
CA ALA A 91 -36.59 3.13 17.88
C ALA A 91 -35.97 2.57 16.58
N GLU A 92 -35.79 1.25 16.48
CA GLU A 92 -35.19 0.55 15.33
C GLU A 92 -35.93 0.85 14.00
N THR A 93 -35.79 2.06 13.47
CA THR A 93 -36.27 2.43 12.15
C THR A 93 -35.36 1.77 11.13
N GLU A 94 -35.96 1.07 10.15
CA GLU A 94 -35.24 0.50 9.02
C GLU A 94 -34.26 1.54 8.46
N GLN A 95 -32.96 1.24 8.55
CA GLN A 95 -31.92 2.12 8.01
C GLN A 95 -32.16 2.29 6.51
N VAL A 96 -32.42 3.53 6.12
CA VAL A 96 -32.74 3.89 4.73
C VAL A 96 -31.48 4.01 3.88
N LEU A 97 -30.35 4.35 4.50
CA LEU A 97 -29.07 4.03 3.87
C LEU A 97 -29.02 2.53 3.68
N GLY A 98 -28.87 2.09 2.42
CA GLY A 98 -28.49 0.72 2.11
C GLY A 98 -27.35 0.33 3.04
N LYS A 99 -27.47 -0.84 3.68
CA LYS A 99 -26.42 -1.33 4.59
C LYS A 99 -25.11 -1.20 3.85
N GLU A 100 -24.14 -0.47 4.44
CA GLU A 100 -22.80 -0.40 3.86
C GLU A 100 -22.39 -1.83 3.53
N GLN A 101 -22.23 -2.12 2.24
CA GLN A 101 -21.83 -3.44 1.80
C GLN A 101 -20.36 -3.58 2.12
N PHE A 102 -20.06 -3.83 3.39
CA PHE A 102 -18.75 -4.27 3.81
C PHE A 102 -18.52 -5.61 3.14
N ASN A 103 -17.75 -5.59 2.06
CA ASN A 103 -17.14 -6.81 1.56
C ASN A 103 -16.18 -7.27 2.65
N ASN A 104 -16.68 -8.16 3.52
CA ASN A 104 -15.89 -8.85 4.51
C ASN A 104 -14.88 -9.68 3.74
N ILE A 105 -13.68 -9.13 3.57
CA ILE A 105 -12.55 -9.87 3.02
C ILE A 105 -12.28 -10.97 4.04
N GLY A 106 -12.58 -12.21 3.67
CA GLY A 106 -12.40 -13.37 4.55
C GLY A 106 -10.91 -13.56 4.85
N VAL A 107 -10.42 -12.92 5.91
CA VAL A 107 -9.06 -13.08 6.39
C VAL A 107 -8.99 -14.42 7.14
N PRO A 108 -8.19 -15.40 6.68
CA PRO A 108 -8.11 -16.68 7.36
C PRO A 108 -7.61 -16.52 8.80
N THR A 109 -8.22 -17.26 9.73
CA THR A 109 -7.77 -17.31 11.13
C THR A 109 -6.31 -17.75 11.20
N ASN A 110 -5.94 -18.76 10.40
CA ASN A 110 -4.57 -19.26 10.30
C ASN A 110 -3.64 -18.22 9.60
N PRO A 111 -2.61 -17.68 10.29
CA PRO A 111 -1.68 -16.72 9.72
C PRO A 111 -0.92 -17.22 8.49
N ALA A 112 -0.64 -18.52 8.39
CA ALA A 112 0.09 -19.11 7.26
C ALA A 112 -0.69 -19.03 5.94
N ARG A 113 -2.03 -18.96 6.01
CA ARG A 113 -2.90 -18.82 4.83
C ARG A 113 -3.13 -17.36 4.43
N ARG A 114 -2.67 -16.39 5.23
CA ARG A 114 -2.87 -14.96 4.95
C ARG A 114 -1.89 -14.47 3.89
N ARG A 115 -2.37 -13.65 2.96
CA ARG A 115 -1.56 -12.93 1.96
C ARG A 115 -1.90 -11.45 1.97
N LEU A 116 -0.95 -10.61 1.57
CA LEU A 116 -1.23 -9.22 1.24
C LEU A 116 -1.47 -9.12 -0.25
N TRP A 117 -2.65 -8.67 -0.61
CA TRP A 117 -3.05 -8.40 -1.99
C TRP A 117 -2.80 -6.94 -2.31
N LEU A 118 -2.09 -6.71 -3.40
CA LEU A 118 -1.59 -5.41 -3.83
C LEU A 118 -2.17 -5.08 -5.20
N GLY A 119 -2.79 -3.90 -5.32
CA GLY A 119 -3.21 -3.35 -6.61
C GLY A 119 -2.04 -2.65 -7.30
N LEU A 120 -1.65 -3.10 -8.49
CA LEU A 120 -0.60 -2.46 -9.28
C LEU A 120 -1.19 -1.33 -10.13
N LYS A 121 -0.41 -0.28 -10.34
CA LYS A 121 -0.81 0.88 -11.15
C LYS A 121 -0.11 0.89 -12.50
N TYR A 122 -0.86 1.31 -13.50
CA TYR A 122 -0.40 1.50 -14.87
C TYR A 122 -0.90 2.84 -15.38
N TRP A 123 -0.04 3.60 -16.02
CA TRP A 123 -0.36 4.92 -16.58
C TRP A 123 0.34 5.08 -17.93
N ASN A 124 -0.35 5.65 -18.93
CA ASN A 124 0.20 5.84 -20.29
C ASN A 124 0.86 4.57 -20.87
N ASN A 125 0.23 3.41 -20.71
CA ASN A 125 0.79 2.11 -21.12
C ASN A 125 2.13 1.76 -20.47
N GLU A 126 2.48 2.30 -19.31
CA GLU A 126 3.68 1.97 -18.53
C GLU A 126 3.31 1.60 -17.07
N PRO A 127 4.04 0.68 -16.41
CA PRO A 127 3.85 0.45 -14.98
C PRO A 127 4.36 1.65 -14.18
N VAL A 128 3.65 2.03 -13.13
CA VAL A 128 4.11 3.09 -12.20
C VAL A 128 5.28 2.58 -11.34
N LEU A 129 5.22 1.31 -10.93
CA LEU A 129 6.34 0.64 -10.26
C LEU A 129 7.14 -0.15 -11.32
N LYS A 130 8.16 0.48 -11.91
CA LYS A 130 8.98 -0.13 -12.98
C LYS A 130 10.11 -0.97 -12.40
N ASN A 131 10.82 -0.42 -11.42
CA ASN A 131 12.00 -1.01 -10.81
C ASN A 131 11.88 -0.96 -9.29
N MET A 132 12.35 -2.03 -8.64
CA MET A 132 12.42 -2.11 -7.19
C MET A 132 13.72 -2.82 -6.82
N LYS A 133 14.75 -2.08 -6.45
CA LYS A 133 16.09 -2.62 -6.18
C LYS A 133 16.40 -2.59 -4.70
N LEU A 134 16.92 -3.68 -4.17
CA LEU A 134 17.41 -3.76 -2.80
C LEU A 134 18.68 -2.91 -2.64
N VAL A 135 18.75 -2.12 -1.57
CA VAL A 135 19.97 -1.36 -1.19
C VAL A 135 20.78 -2.19 -0.20
N SER A 136 20.20 -2.54 0.95
CA SER A 136 20.82 -3.48 1.89
C SER A 136 20.54 -4.92 1.47
N LYS A 137 21.60 -5.66 1.18
CA LYS A 137 21.52 -7.10 0.89
C LYS A 137 21.66 -7.90 2.19
N PRO A 138 21.19 -9.16 2.25
CA PRO A 138 21.42 -10.04 3.39
C PRO A 138 22.91 -10.15 3.78
N THR A 139 23.79 -10.16 2.77
CA THR A 139 25.25 -10.22 2.92
C THR A 139 25.89 -8.91 3.37
N ARG A 140 25.31 -7.76 3.01
CA ARG A 140 25.83 -6.44 3.37
C ARG A 140 24.68 -5.47 3.63
N ARG A 141 24.49 -5.13 4.91
CA ARG A 141 23.52 -4.15 5.38
C ARG A 141 24.15 -2.76 5.41
N ILE A 142 23.42 -1.77 4.92
CA ILE A 142 23.89 -0.39 4.80
C ILE A 142 23.03 0.50 5.70
N TRP A 143 23.69 1.12 6.67
CA TRP A 143 23.08 2.07 7.60
C TRP A 143 23.46 3.48 7.19
N LEU A 144 22.49 4.39 7.18
CA LEU A 144 22.66 5.78 6.76
C LEU A 144 22.23 6.71 7.88
N THR A 145 23.03 7.76 8.09
CA THR A 145 22.67 8.86 8.98
C THR A 145 21.72 9.84 8.30
N SER A 146 21.04 10.70 9.05
CA SER A 146 20.21 11.77 8.49
C SER A 146 21.00 12.72 7.57
N GLN A 147 22.28 12.97 7.88
CA GLN A 147 23.16 13.78 7.05
C GLN A 147 23.50 13.09 5.72
N ASP A 148 23.74 11.78 5.74
CA ASP A 148 23.96 10.99 4.53
C ASP A 148 22.71 10.99 3.64
N LEU A 149 21.54 10.78 4.24
CA LEU A 149 20.26 10.86 3.55
C LEU A 149 20.05 12.23 2.91
N GLY A 150 20.40 13.31 3.61
CA GLY A 150 20.34 14.67 3.07
C GLY A 150 21.27 14.89 1.88
N LYS A 151 22.37 14.14 1.75
CA LYS A 151 23.22 14.16 0.54
C LYS A 151 22.56 13.36 -0.59
N ILE A 152 22.07 12.16 -0.27
CA ILE A 152 21.45 11.22 -1.22
C ILE A 152 20.19 11.79 -1.87
N THR A 153 19.32 12.45 -1.09
CA THR A 153 18.11 13.10 -1.61
C THR A 153 18.41 14.26 -2.55
N ARG A 154 19.56 14.92 -2.39
CA ARG A 154 20.09 15.98 -3.27
C ARG A 154 20.99 15.42 -4.39
N THR A 155 20.79 14.15 -4.75
CA THR A 155 21.50 13.48 -5.86
C THR A 155 23.02 13.33 -5.64
N ARG A 156 23.53 13.58 -4.44
CA ARG A 156 24.94 13.34 -4.09
C ARG A 156 25.12 11.95 -3.51
N GLU A 157 26.21 11.29 -3.82
CA GLU A 157 26.52 9.99 -3.22
C GLU A 157 27.00 10.12 -1.77
N SER A 158 26.64 9.15 -0.93
CA SER A 158 27.17 9.00 0.42
C SER A 158 27.19 7.54 0.84
N SER A 159 28.18 7.14 1.65
CA SER A 159 28.21 5.83 2.33
C SER A 159 27.86 4.64 1.43
N TYR A 160 28.45 4.58 0.23
CA TYR A 160 28.27 3.54 -0.79
C TYR A 160 26.90 3.51 -1.51
N VAL A 161 26.04 4.49 -1.26
CA VAL A 161 24.73 4.63 -1.92
C VAL A 161 24.77 5.82 -2.87
N LYS A 162 24.46 5.56 -4.14
CA LYS A 162 24.31 6.61 -5.16
C LYS A 162 23.15 7.54 -4.79
N GLY A 163 23.24 8.81 -5.18
CA GLY A 163 22.12 9.75 -5.05
C GLY A 163 20.84 9.26 -5.72
N LEU A 164 19.70 9.85 -5.34
CA LEU A 164 18.44 9.68 -6.07
C LEU A 164 18.56 10.45 -7.39
N THR A 165 18.56 9.73 -8.51
CA THR A 165 18.86 10.28 -9.84
C THR A 165 17.62 10.34 -10.72
N HIS A 166 16.64 9.46 -10.50
CA HIS A 166 15.44 9.43 -11.32
C HIS A 166 14.35 10.32 -10.69
N PRO A 167 13.61 11.11 -11.50
CA PRO A 167 12.42 11.80 -11.02
C PRO A 167 11.41 10.80 -10.44
N GLY A 168 10.82 11.12 -9.28
CA GLY A 168 9.90 10.22 -8.59
C GLY A 168 10.56 9.04 -7.88
N GLU A 169 11.90 8.92 -7.92
CA GLU A 169 12.59 7.87 -7.18
C GLU A 169 12.43 8.05 -5.68
N CYS A 170 12.05 6.96 -5.02
CA CYS A 170 11.88 6.87 -3.58
C CYS A 170 12.80 5.81 -3.00
N MET A 171 13.37 6.09 -1.84
CA MET A 171 14.17 5.14 -1.08
C MET A 171 13.55 4.93 0.29
N PHE A 172 13.26 3.68 0.62
CA PHE A 172 12.66 3.32 1.90
C PHE A 172 13.72 2.85 2.89
N LEU A 173 13.60 3.30 4.14
CA LEU A 173 14.49 2.95 5.24
C LEU A 173 13.72 2.33 6.39
N THR A 174 14.33 1.39 7.09
CA THR A 174 13.84 0.98 8.41
C THR A 174 14.49 1.87 9.47
N THR A 175 13.65 2.55 10.22
CA THR A 175 14.02 3.44 11.33
C THR A 175 13.34 2.95 12.61
N ASP A 176 13.66 3.59 13.72
CA ASP A 176 13.10 3.33 15.04
C ASP A 176 11.59 3.61 15.07
N ARG A 177 11.12 4.55 14.23
CA ARG A 177 9.71 4.95 14.08
C ARG A 177 8.97 4.19 12.97
N GLY A 178 9.59 3.16 12.39
CA GLY A 178 9.00 2.35 11.32
C GLY A 178 9.69 2.52 9.98
N ILE A 179 9.03 2.06 8.91
CA ILE A 179 9.56 2.19 7.54
C ILE A 179 9.09 3.51 6.96
N LEU A 180 10.02 4.38 6.62
CA LEU A 180 9.78 5.73 6.12
C LEU A 180 10.56 5.96 4.83
N GLU A 181 10.13 6.95 4.05
CA GLU A 181 10.84 7.39 2.85
C GLU A 181 12.03 8.30 3.23
N ALA A 182 13.05 8.35 2.38
CA ALA A 182 14.31 9.04 2.65
C ALA A 182 14.16 10.54 2.95
N ARG A 183 13.27 11.26 2.27
CA ARG A 183 12.97 12.68 2.50
C ARG A 183 12.23 12.85 3.83
N GLU A 184 11.26 11.98 4.16
CA GLU A 184 10.59 11.98 5.47
C GLU A 184 11.60 11.73 6.62
N CYS A 185 12.59 10.86 6.41
CA CYS A 185 13.68 10.65 7.36
C CYS A 185 14.55 11.91 7.54
N VAL A 186 14.86 12.62 6.45
CA VAL A 186 15.65 13.87 6.52
C VAL A 186 14.90 14.95 7.28
N GLU A 187 13.61 15.14 6.99
CA GLU A 187 12.74 16.10 7.69
C GLU A 187 12.70 15.83 9.20
N ARG A 188 12.60 14.55 9.59
CA ARG A 188 12.52 14.12 10.99
C ARG A 188 13.88 13.91 11.65
N GLN A 189 14.97 14.19 10.93
CA GLN A 189 16.35 13.96 11.37
C GLN A 189 16.63 12.52 11.83
N LEU A 190 16.02 11.54 11.19
CA LEU A 190 16.18 10.12 11.49
C LEU A 190 17.19 9.46 10.54
N GLY A 191 18.00 8.56 11.09
CA GLY A 191 18.79 7.61 10.31
C GLY A 191 18.10 6.24 10.25
N GLY A 192 18.73 5.30 9.55
CA GLY A 192 18.21 3.94 9.49
C GLY A 192 18.94 3.04 8.51
N MET A 193 18.51 1.78 8.43
CA MET A 193 19.02 0.85 7.41
C MET A 193 18.24 1.05 6.11
N ALA A 194 18.95 1.28 5.01
CA ALA A 194 18.36 1.47 3.69
C ALA A 194 17.85 0.13 3.14
N LEU A 195 16.54 0.03 2.85
CA LEU A 195 15.92 -1.23 2.42
C LEU A 195 15.97 -1.40 0.90
N CYS A 196 15.26 -0.54 0.19
CA CYS A 196 15.10 -0.62 -1.26
C CYS A 196 14.86 0.76 -1.88
N ARG A 197 15.14 0.85 -3.18
CA ARG A 197 14.87 1.99 -4.06
C ARG A 197 13.81 1.59 -5.08
N VAL A 198 12.89 2.50 -5.36
CA VAL A 198 11.70 2.26 -6.17
C VAL A 198 11.50 3.45 -7.11
N TRP A 199 11.28 3.17 -8.40
CA TRP A 199 10.97 4.15 -9.46
C TRP A 199 10.36 3.47 -10.70
#